data_AF-A0A3C0A8B3-F1
#
_entry.id   AF-A0A3C0A8B3-F1
#
_cell.length_a   1.000
_cell.length_b   1.000
_cell.length_c   1.000
_cell.angle_alpha   90.00
_cell.angle_beta   90.00
_cell.angle_gamma   90.00
#
_symmetry.space_group_name_H-M   'P 1'
#
loop_
_entity.id
_entity.type
_entity.pdbx_description
1 polymer ?
#
loop_
_entity_poly.entity_id
_entity_poly.type
_entity_poly.pdbx_seq_one_letter_code
_entity_poly.pdbx_strand_id
1 'polypeptide(L)'
;MNKYLLLFIFCVMGFTQLHAQQWLTSFQKAKELSAIQEKEIILVFQGSDWCAPCIKLNREIFETPYFLTYAKDHFIMLQADFPKRKKNSLTPELQAHNNALAERYNKGGIFPFVVVLNKDGSVLGQT
;
A
#
# COMPACT_ATOMS: atom_id res chain seq x y z
N MET A 1 20.91 -18.40 -43.81
CA MET A 1 20.68 -18.35 -42.36
C MET A 1 19.70 -17.23 -42.03
N ASN A 2 18.42 -17.59 -41.93
CA ASN A 2 17.47 -17.10 -40.93
C ASN A 2 17.41 -15.57 -40.61
N LYS A 3 17.02 -14.76 -41.61
CA LYS A 3 16.48 -13.39 -41.37
C LYS A 3 15.23 -13.37 -40.47
N TYR A 4 14.53 -14.51 -40.36
CA TYR A 4 13.40 -14.69 -39.44
C TYR A 4 13.82 -15.06 -38.02
N LEU A 5 15.06 -15.50 -37.77
CA LEU A 5 15.54 -15.82 -36.42
C LEU A 5 15.85 -14.54 -35.62
N LEU A 6 16.30 -13.47 -36.29
CA LEU A 6 16.44 -12.15 -35.68
C LEU A 6 15.08 -11.53 -35.34
N LEU A 7 14.04 -11.79 -36.15
CA LEU A 7 12.67 -11.32 -35.91
C LEU A 7 11.98 -12.08 -34.75
N PHE A 8 12.37 -13.33 -34.50
CA PHE A 8 11.86 -14.13 -33.39
C PHE A 8 12.49 -13.75 -32.04
N ILE A 9 13.77 -13.36 -32.03
CA ILE A 9 14.49 -12.94 -30.81
C ILE A 9 13.97 -11.59 -30.26
N PHE A 10 13.46 -10.71 -31.13
CA PHE A 10 12.92 -9.41 -30.69
C PHE A 10 11.55 -9.51 -29.97
N CYS A 11 10.80 -10.61 -30.18
CA CYS A 11 9.47 -10.77 -29.58
C CYS A 11 9.50 -11.30 -28.13
N VAL A 12 10.64 -11.85 -27.68
CA VAL A 12 10.77 -12.50 -26.35
C VAL A 12 11.39 -11.57 -25.30
N MET A 13 12.00 -10.45 -25.69
CA MET A 13 12.53 -9.47 -24.75
C MET A 13 11.49 -8.42 -24.37
N GLY A 14 10.88 -8.57 -23.19
CA GLY A 14 10.46 -7.38 -22.44
C GLY A 14 9.00 -7.25 -22.07
N PHE A 15 8.35 -8.31 -21.55
CA PHE A 15 7.31 -8.07 -20.54
C PHE A 15 7.98 -7.94 -19.17
N THR A 16 8.62 -6.80 -18.92
CA THR A 16 8.92 -6.42 -17.54
C THR A 16 7.60 -6.01 -16.91
N GLN A 17 7.03 -6.89 -16.07
CA GLN A 17 5.84 -6.54 -15.31
C GLN A 17 6.23 -5.45 -14.30
N LEU A 18 5.82 -4.21 -14.57
CA LEU A 18 5.82 -3.14 -13.59
C LEU A 18 4.78 -3.47 -12.51
N HIS A 19 5.23 -4.11 -11.44
CA HIS A 19 4.40 -4.35 -10.27
C HIS A 19 4.45 -3.11 -9.38
N ALA A 20 3.32 -2.42 -9.25
CA ALA A 20 3.14 -1.37 -8.24
C ALA A 20 2.56 -1.97 -6.96
N GLN A 21 2.78 -1.32 -5.81
CA GLN A 21 2.19 -1.79 -4.56
C GLN A 21 0.67 -1.72 -4.66
N GLN A 22 0.00 -2.85 -4.50
CA GLN A 22 -1.45 -2.88 -4.48
C GLN A 22 -1.94 -2.43 -3.10
N TRP A 23 -2.29 -1.15 -3.01
CA TRP A 23 -2.89 -0.55 -1.81
C TRP A 23 -4.39 -0.76 -1.80
N LEU A 24 -4.92 -1.27 -0.69
CA LEU A 24 -6.34 -1.21 -0.38
C LEU A 24 -6.65 0.10 0.34
N THR A 25 -7.89 0.57 0.19
CA THR A 25 -8.46 1.68 0.96
C THR A 25 -9.65 1.25 1.82
N SER A 26 -10.23 0.08 1.54
CA SER A 26 -11.31 -0.50 2.32
C SER A 26 -10.78 -1.40 3.41
N PHE A 27 -10.99 -1.02 4.68
CA PHE A 27 -10.60 -1.85 5.81
C PHE A 27 -11.37 -3.19 5.84
N GLN A 28 -12.65 -3.18 5.47
CA GLN A 28 -13.43 -4.42 5.38
C GLN A 28 -12.80 -5.37 4.36
N LYS A 29 -12.43 -4.86 3.17
CA LYS A 29 -11.80 -5.69 2.16
C LYS A 29 -10.44 -6.21 2.60
N ALA A 30 -9.68 -5.40 3.33
CA ALA A 30 -8.41 -5.82 3.90
C ALA A 30 -8.58 -6.98 4.90
N LYS A 31 -9.59 -6.90 5.78
CA LYS A 31 -9.93 -7.99 6.72
C LYS A 31 -10.37 -9.27 6.00
N GLU A 32 -11.22 -9.16 5.00
CA GLU A 32 -11.64 -10.32 4.19
C GLU A 32 -10.44 -11.01 3.54
N LEU A 33 -9.57 -10.25 2.87
CA LEU A 33 -8.40 -10.80 2.21
C LEU A 33 -7.37 -11.34 3.20
N SER A 34 -7.21 -10.68 4.35
CA SER A 34 -6.35 -11.15 5.44
C SER A 34 -6.83 -12.50 5.98
N ALA A 35 -8.14 -12.68 6.14
CA ALA A 35 -8.72 -13.96 6.55
C ALA A 35 -8.58 -15.06 5.48
N ILE A 36 -8.76 -14.72 4.20
CA ILE A 36 -8.68 -15.69 3.09
C ILE A 36 -7.24 -16.11 2.81
N GLN A 37 -6.30 -15.16 2.86
CA GLN A 37 -4.90 -15.38 2.49
C GLN A 37 -4.01 -15.68 3.70
N GLU A 38 -4.56 -15.64 4.92
CA GLU A 38 -3.84 -15.82 6.18
C GLU A 38 -2.64 -14.85 6.35
N LYS A 39 -2.81 -13.62 5.87
CA LYS A 39 -1.79 -12.55 5.91
C LYS A 39 -2.16 -11.47 6.90
N GLU A 40 -1.17 -10.86 7.53
CA GLU A 40 -1.38 -9.69 8.39
C GLU A 40 -1.70 -8.44 7.53
N ILE A 41 -2.39 -7.48 8.14
CA ILE A 41 -2.69 -6.20 7.49
C ILE A 41 -1.66 -5.17 7.96
N ILE A 42 -1.00 -4.52 7.01
CA ILE A 42 -0.15 -3.36 7.27
C ILE A 42 -0.98 -2.11 6.96
N LEU A 43 -1.47 -1.46 8.01
CA LEU A 43 -2.22 -0.20 7.93
C LEU A 43 -1.24 0.97 8.02
N VAL A 44 -1.15 1.76 6.96
CA VAL A 44 -0.26 2.92 6.87
C VAL A 44 -1.07 4.21 6.88
N PHE A 45 -0.84 5.03 7.90
CA PHE A 45 -1.30 6.41 7.97
C PHE A 45 -0.25 7.33 7.35
N GLN A 46 -0.64 8.12 6.36
CA GLN A 46 0.27 9.07 5.70
C GLN A 46 -0.40 10.37 5.27
N GLY A 47 0.42 11.38 4.98
CA GLY A 47 0.01 12.59 4.27
C GLY A 47 0.77 12.70 2.95
N SER A 48 0.23 12.14 1.87
CA SER A 48 0.91 11.90 0.59
C SER A 48 1.51 13.14 -0.08
N ASP A 49 1.01 14.34 0.22
CA ASP A 49 1.43 15.58 -0.46
C ASP A 49 2.07 16.65 0.43
N TRP A 50 2.22 16.38 1.73
CA TRP A 50 2.76 17.33 2.70
C TRP A 50 3.68 16.72 3.76
N CYS A 51 3.61 15.41 4.01
CA CYS A 51 4.46 14.72 4.98
C CYS A 51 5.75 14.23 4.29
N ALA A 52 6.84 14.99 4.38
CA ALA A 52 8.11 14.62 3.77
C ALA A 52 8.65 13.24 4.24
N PRO A 53 8.60 12.89 5.55
CA PRO A 53 9.00 11.55 5.99
C PRO A 53 8.13 10.42 5.42
N CYS A 54 6.82 10.66 5.24
CA CYS A 54 5.91 9.69 4.61
C CYS A 54 6.30 9.43 3.15
N ILE A 55 6.56 10.50 2.39
CA ILE A 55 6.98 10.41 0.99
C ILE A 55 8.31 9.66 0.89
N LYS A 56 9.25 9.92 1.81
CA LYS A 56 10.52 9.21 1.90
C LYS A 56 10.32 7.72 2.17
N LEU A 57 9.53 7.36 3.19
CA LEU A 57 9.21 5.97 3.53
C LEU A 57 8.60 5.22 2.35
N ASN A 58 7.64 5.83 1.67
CA ASN A 58 7.00 5.21 0.51
C ASN A 58 8.01 4.92 -0.61
N ARG A 59 8.87 5.89 -0.95
CA ARG A 59 9.87 5.73 -2.03
C ARG A 59 11.00 4.77 -1.69
N GLU A 60 11.52 4.84 -0.47
CA GLU A 60 12.71 4.10 -0.05
C GLU A 60 12.38 2.69 0.44
N ILE A 61 11.12 2.42 0.79
CA ILE A 61 10.69 1.11 1.28
C ILE A 61 9.56 0.56 0.42
N PHE A 62 8.36 1.15 0.49
CA PHE A 62 7.14 0.53 -0.06
C PHE A 62 7.11 0.40 -1.59
N GLU A 63 7.81 1.28 -2.31
CA GLU A 63 7.92 1.24 -3.77
C GLU A 63 9.14 0.46 -4.27
N THR A 64 9.99 -0.05 -3.37
CA THR A 64 11.17 -0.81 -3.79
C THR A 64 10.79 -2.18 -4.33
N PRO A 65 11.46 -2.69 -5.39
CA PRO A 65 11.17 -4.02 -5.94
C PRO A 65 11.26 -5.15 -4.92
N TYR A 66 12.17 -5.01 -3.95
CA TYR A 66 12.33 -5.97 -2.86
C TYR A 66 11.09 -6.00 -1.97
N PHE A 67 10.65 -4.85 -1.46
CA PHE A 67 9.48 -4.78 -0.59
C PHE A 67 8.20 -5.17 -1.33
N LEU A 68 8.03 -4.75 -2.58
CA LEU A 68 6.87 -5.12 -3.40
C LEU A 68 6.72 -6.64 -3.52
N THR A 69 7.82 -7.33 -3.81
CA THR A 69 7.85 -8.80 -3.88
C THR A 69 7.53 -9.42 -2.52
N TYR A 70 8.18 -8.94 -1.46
CA TYR A 70 7.96 -9.47 -0.11
C TYR A 70 6.53 -9.24 0.39
N ALA A 71 6.03 -8.01 0.31
CA ALA A 71 4.71 -7.65 0.78
C ALA A 71 3.60 -8.40 0.06
N LYS A 72 3.75 -8.68 -1.24
CA LYS A 72 2.79 -9.48 -1.99
C LYS A 72 2.55 -10.85 -1.34
N ASP A 73 3.58 -11.48 -0.82
CA ASP A 73 3.50 -12.84 -0.26
C ASP A 73 3.22 -12.84 1.24
N HIS A 74 3.43 -11.73 1.94
CA HIS A 74 3.34 -11.69 3.40
C HIS A 74 2.24 -10.79 3.96
N PHE A 75 1.81 -9.76 3.23
CA PHE A 75 0.98 -8.69 3.79
C PHE A 75 -0.22 -8.32 2.92
N ILE A 76 -1.26 -7.84 3.59
CA ILE A 76 -2.34 -7.06 2.99
C ILE A 76 -2.07 -5.59 3.28
N MET A 77 -1.69 -4.83 2.25
CA MET A 77 -1.34 -3.41 2.39
C MET A 77 -2.61 -2.55 2.37
N LEU A 78 -2.85 -1.79 3.45
CA LEU A 78 -4.00 -0.90 3.61
C LEU A 78 -3.50 0.53 3.86
N GLN A 79 -4.07 1.49 3.15
CA GLN A 79 -3.67 2.89 3.20
C GLN A 79 -4.79 3.76 3.76
N ALA A 80 -4.45 4.59 4.74
CA ALA A 80 -5.26 5.71 5.22
C ALA A 80 -4.48 7.01 4.95
N ASP A 81 -4.76 7.66 3.81
CA ASP A 81 -4.12 8.90 3.40
C ASP A 81 -4.90 10.14 3.86
N PHE A 82 -4.18 11.23 4.11
CA PHE A 82 -4.70 12.51 4.59
C PHE A 82 -4.07 13.68 3.79
N PRO A 83 -4.31 13.79 2.48
CA PRO A 83 -3.76 14.84 1.64
C PRO A 83 -4.30 16.22 2.05
N LYS A 84 -3.47 17.26 1.90
CA LYS A 84 -3.87 18.65 2.24
C LYS A 84 -4.14 19.51 1.01
N ARG A 85 -3.60 19.15 -0.16
CA ARG A 85 -3.81 19.96 -1.37
C ARG A 85 -5.20 19.67 -1.93
N LYS A 86 -5.96 20.72 -2.24
CA LYS A 86 -7.32 20.62 -2.79
C LYS A 86 -7.44 19.72 -4.01
N LYS A 87 -6.40 19.68 -4.86
CA LYS A 87 -6.36 18.83 -6.06
C LYS A 87 -6.30 17.32 -5.75
N ASN A 88 -5.90 16.96 -4.54
CA ASN A 88 -5.74 15.60 -4.06
C ASN A 88 -6.81 15.23 -3.02
N SER A 89 -7.82 16.08 -2.81
CA SER A 89 -8.85 15.84 -1.81
C SER A 89 -9.57 14.51 -2.05
N LEU A 90 -9.77 13.76 -0.97
CA LEU A 90 -10.51 12.51 -0.98
C LEU A 90 -12.00 12.79 -1.12
N THR A 91 -12.76 11.78 -1.56
CA THR A 91 -14.22 11.86 -1.47
C THR A 91 -14.65 11.94 0.00
N PRO A 92 -15.80 12.55 0.32
CA PRO A 92 -16.27 12.65 1.70
C PRO A 92 -16.36 11.29 2.40
N GLU A 93 -16.76 10.24 1.70
CA GLU A 93 -16.90 8.89 2.22
C GLU A 93 -15.55 8.28 2.59
N LEU A 94 -14.56 8.43 1.71
CA LEU A 94 -13.21 7.92 1.97
C LEU A 94 -12.52 8.74 3.07
N GLN A 95 -12.73 10.05 3.12
CA GLN A 95 -12.22 10.88 4.21
C GLN A 95 -12.82 10.47 5.55
N ALA A 96 -14.14 10.25 5.62
CA ALA A 96 -14.82 9.79 6.83
C ALA A 96 -14.31 8.40 7.25
N HIS A 97 -14.09 7.49 6.29
CA HIS A 97 -13.49 6.19 6.53
C HIS A 97 -12.09 6.31 7.15
N ASN A 98 -11.22 7.12 6.55
CA ASN A 98 -9.85 7.32 7.03
C ASN A 98 -9.85 7.98 8.42
N ASN A 99 -10.75 8.94 8.67
CA ASN A 99 -10.91 9.56 9.99
C ASN A 99 -11.29 8.52 11.05
N ALA A 100 -12.26 7.63 10.76
CA ALA A 100 -12.65 6.58 11.70
C ALA A 100 -11.49 5.60 11.99
N LEU A 101 -10.65 5.29 10.99
CA LEU A 101 -9.43 4.51 11.21
C LEU A 101 -8.43 5.25 12.10
N ALA A 102 -8.24 6.55 11.90
CA ALA A 102 -7.33 7.36 12.70
C ALA A 102 -7.82 7.50 14.15
N GLU A 103 -9.11 7.72 14.37
CA GLU A 103 -9.71 7.72 15.72
C GLU A 103 -9.48 6.40 16.46
N ARG A 104 -9.46 5.29 15.74
CA ARG A 104 -9.25 3.96 16.31
C ARG A 104 -7.78 3.66 16.57
N TYR A 105 -6.90 3.91 15.60
CA TYR A 105 -5.52 3.42 15.63
C TYR A 105 -4.47 4.53 15.74
N ASN A 106 -4.74 5.77 15.30
CA ASN A 106 -3.79 6.87 15.26
C ASN A 106 -4.32 8.15 15.95
N LYS A 107 -4.75 8.02 17.21
CA LYS A 107 -5.29 9.14 18.00
C LYS A 107 -4.30 10.30 18.17
N GLY A 108 -3.00 10.03 18.06
CA GLY A 108 -1.94 11.04 18.13
C GLY A 108 -1.77 11.85 16.85
N GLY A 109 -2.41 11.46 15.73
CA GLY A 109 -2.25 12.14 14.46
C GLY A 109 -0.81 12.09 13.93
N ILE A 110 -0.13 10.95 14.12
CA ILE A 110 1.28 10.76 13.77
C ILE A 110 1.40 10.35 12.29
N PHE A 111 2.37 10.92 11.58
CA PHE A 111 2.61 10.65 10.16
C PHE A 111 4.12 10.63 9.85
N PRO A 112 4.66 9.57 9.20
CA PRO A 112 4.01 8.29 8.92
C PRO A 112 3.73 7.54 10.23
N PHE A 113 2.70 6.70 10.22
CA PHE A 113 2.45 5.78 11.31
C PHE A 113 1.98 4.44 10.75
N VAL A 114 2.62 3.36 11.15
CA VAL A 114 2.39 2.02 10.60
C VAL A 114 1.87 1.12 11.72
N VAL A 115 0.77 0.43 11.47
CA VAL A 115 0.15 -0.50 12.42
C VAL A 115 0.00 -1.86 11.76
N VAL A 116 0.50 -2.89 12.43
CA VAL A 116 0.33 -4.29 12.04
C VAL A 116 -0.92 -4.82 12.73
N LEU A 117 -1.86 -5.35 11.94
CA LEU A 117 -3.13 -5.88 12.44
C LEU A 117 -3.29 -7.35 12.03
N ASN A 118 -3.96 -8.13 12.89
CA ASN A 118 -4.46 -9.44 12.49
C ASN A 118 -5.75 -9.33 11.64
N LYS A 119 -6.24 -10.47 11.12
CA LYS A 119 -7.46 -10.56 10.31
C LYS A 119 -8.72 -9.98 10.94
N ASP A 120 -8.77 -9.91 12.27
CA ASP A 120 -9.91 -9.38 13.03
C ASP A 120 -9.78 -7.87 13.28
N GLY A 121 -8.63 -7.27 12.94
CA GLY A 121 -8.32 -5.86 13.15
C GLY A 121 -7.74 -5.56 14.54
N SER A 122 -7.21 -6.57 15.23
CA SER A 122 -6.51 -6.37 16.50
C SER A 122 -5.04 -6.01 16.24
N VAL A 123 -4.51 -5.09 17.03
CA VAL A 123 -3.12 -4.61 16.88
C VAL A 123 -2.14 -5.68 17.33
N LEU A 124 -1.17 -5.99 16.47
CA LEU A 124 -0.03 -6.86 16.75
C LEU A 124 1.24 -6.06 17.02
N GLY A 125 1.38 -4.88 16.41
CA GLY A 125 2.51 -3.97 16.60
C GLY A 125 2.29 -2.63 15.91
N GLN A 126 3.12 -1.63 16.23
CA GLN A 126 3.07 -0.30 15.63
C GLN A 126 4.43 0.39 15.66
N THR A 127 4.69 1.29 14.70
CA THR A 127 5.90 2.13 14.64
C THR A 127 5.67 3.45 13.90
#